data_AF-A0A816I1K8-F1
#
_entry.id   AF-A0A816I1K8-F1
#
_cell.length_a   1.000
_cell.length_b   1.000
_cell.length_c   1.000
_cell.angle_alpha   90.00
_cell.angle_beta   90.00
_cell.angle_gamma   90.00
#
_symmetry.space_group_name_H-M   'P 1'
#
loop_
_entity.id
_entity.type
_entity.pdbx_description
1 polymer ?
#
loop_
_entity_poly.entity_id
_entity_poly.type
_entity_poly.pdbx_seq_one_letter_code
_entity_poly.pdbx_strand_id
1 'polypeptide(L)'
;MYEFRAHDISHPRSDEIYREVQKMSKELVAHGHEYDSSWIIRTMGEDESVESVLCGHSERLAMAWNFVANPHAKRIQITKNLR
;
A
#
# COMPACT_ATOMS: atom_id res chain seq x y z
N MET A 1 0.65 18.48 0.21
CA MET A 1 1.58 17.37 0.50
C MET A 1 0.85 16.44 1.45
N TYR A 2 0.90 15.13 1.21
CA TYR A 2 0.24 14.13 2.06
C TYR A 2 1.31 13.28 2.73
N GLU A 3 1.12 12.96 4.00
CA GLU A 3 1.96 12.04 4.77
C GLU A 3 1.14 10.79 5.05
N PHE A 4 1.77 9.63 4.89
CA PHE A 4 1.21 8.33 5.25
C PHE A 4 2.20 7.59 6.12
N ARG A 5 1.69 6.99 7.20
CA ARG A 5 2.46 6.08 8.05
C ARG A 5 2.09 4.64 7.75
N ALA A 6 2.89 3.70 8.24
CA ALA A 6 2.51 2.30 8.15
C ALA A 6 1.21 2.08 8.93
N HIS A 7 0.25 1.38 8.33
CA HIS A 7 -1.08 1.13 8.90
C HIS A 7 -1.90 2.38 9.22
N ASP A 8 -1.68 3.47 8.48
CA ASP A 8 -2.35 4.75 8.74
C ASP A 8 -3.85 4.73 8.38
N ILE A 9 -4.68 4.85 9.41
CA ILE A 9 -6.15 4.94 9.30
C ILE A 9 -6.69 6.34 9.61
N SER A 10 -5.82 7.32 9.90
CA SER A 10 -6.22 8.68 10.29
C SER A 10 -6.80 9.49 9.13
N HIS A 11 -6.52 9.07 7.90
CA HIS A 11 -7.02 9.73 6.71
C HIS A 11 -8.55 9.56 6.59
N PRO A 12 -9.35 10.62 6.33
CA PRO A 12 -10.82 10.52 6.23
C PRO A 12 -11.34 9.58 5.15
N ARG A 13 -10.49 9.23 4.19
CA ARG A 13 -10.77 8.31 3.07
C ARG A 13 -9.94 7.02 3.16
N SER A 14 -9.52 6.63 4.37
CA SER A 14 -8.70 5.44 4.61
C SER A 14 -9.31 4.19 3.96
N ASP A 15 -10.62 3.95 4.14
CA ASP A 15 -11.32 2.82 3.53
C ASP A 15 -11.15 2.76 1.99
N GLU A 16 -11.26 3.89 1.30
CA GLU A 16 -11.08 3.96 -0.15
C GLU A 16 -9.62 3.68 -0.55
N ILE A 17 -8.67 4.21 0.23
CA ILE A 17 -7.24 3.99 0.02
C ILE A 17 -6.92 2.50 0.17
N TYR A 18 -7.34 1.87 1.26
CA TYR A 18 -7.11 0.44 1.48
C TYR A 18 -7.75 -0.44 0.41
N ARG A 19 -8.96 -0.09 -0.04
CA ARG A 19 -9.61 -0.79 -1.16
C ARG A 19 -8.80 -0.69 -2.45
N GLU A 20 -8.23 0.49 -2.74
CA GLU A 20 -7.38 0.67 -3.91
C GLU A 20 -6.05 -0.08 -3.74
N VAL A 21 -5.46 -0.14 -2.54
CA VAL A 21 -4.27 -0.99 -2.27
C VAL A 21 -4.56 -2.45 -2.55
N GLN A 22 -5.70 -2.98 -2.10
CA GLN A 22 -6.08 -4.37 -2.37
C GLN A 22 -6.28 -4.61 -3.87
N LYS A 23 -6.97 -3.70 -4.57
CA LYS A 23 -7.16 -3.78 -6.03
C LYS A 23 -5.83 -3.80 -6.77
N MET A 24 -4.93 -2.86 -6.49
CA MET A 24 -3.59 -2.83 -7.09
C MET A 24 -2.81 -4.10 -6.80
N SER A 25 -2.90 -4.64 -5.58
CA SER A 25 -2.23 -5.89 -5.21
C SER A 25 -2.71 -7.06 -6.06
N LYS A 26 -4.02 -7.18 -6.25
CA LYS A 26 -4.62 -8.21 -7.11
C LYS A 26 -4.24 -8.04 -8.57
N GLU A 27 -4.23 -6.81 -9.07
CA GLU A 27 -3.81 -6.51 -10.45
C GLU A 27 -2.33 -6.87 -10.67
N LEU A 28 -1.44 -6.54 -9.74
CA LEU A 28 -0.02 -6.89 -9.84
C LEU A 28 0.18 -8.41 -9.92
N VAL A 29 -0.48 -9.18 -9.05
CA VAL A 29 -0.43 -10.64 -9.08
C VAL A 29 -1.01 -11.19 -10.39
N ALA A 30 -2.13 -10.64 -10.86
CA ALA A 30 -2.73 -11.05 -12.14
C ALA A 30 -1.82 -10.79 -13.35
N HIS A 31 -0.92 -9.80 -13.26
CA HIS A 31 0.11 -9.52 -14.27
C HIS A 31 1.43 -10.27 -14.03
N GLY A 32 1.47 -11.23 -13.09
CA GLY A 32 2.63 -12.09 -12.85
C GLY A 32 3.66 -11.52 -11.87
N HIS A 33 3.31 -10.48 -11.09
CA HIS A 33 4.18 -10.04 -10.01
C HIS A 33 4.12 -11.04 -8.85
N GLU A 34 5.28 -11.60 -8.49
CA GLU A 34 5.47 -12.37 -7.26
C GLU A 34 6.10 -11.49 -6.18
N TYR A 35 5.47 -11.44 -5.01
CA TYR A 35 6.04 -10.73 -3.86
C TYR A 35 7.10 -11.61 -3.21
N ASP A 36 8.23 -11.03 -2.82
CA ASP A 36 9.16 -11.71 -1.90
C ASP A 36 8.55 -11.73 -0.50
N SER A 37 7.76 -12.76 -0.23
CA SER A 37 7.10 -12.96 1.06
C SER A 37 8.06 -13.50 2.13
N SER A 38 9.30 -13.86 1.79
CA SER A 38 10.22 -14.52 2.72
C SER A 38 10.55 -13.63 3.93
N TRP A 39 10.77 -12.34 3.68
CA TRP A 39 11.01 -11.35 4.74
C TRP A 39 9.74 -11.02 5.54
N ILE A 40 8.61 -10.96 4.84
CA ILE A 40 7.32 -10.61 5.45
C ILE A 40 6.91 -11.71 6.42
N ILE A 41 6.98 -12.98 6.00
CA ILE A 41 6.64 -14.16 6.82
C ILE A 41 7.48 -14.22 8.10
N ARG A 42 8.73 -13.77 8.05
CA ARG A 42 9.62 -13.73 9.22
C ARG A 42 9.30 -12.63 10.22
N THR A 43 8.66 -11.56 9.78
CA THR A 43 8.47 -10.34 10.56
C THR A 43 7.01 -10.13 10.99
N MET A 44 6.07 -10.79 10.31
CA MET A 44 4.64 -10.68 10.60
C MET A 44 4.25 -11.31 11.94
N GLY A 45 3.27 -10.72 12.62
CA GLY A 45 2.65 -11.32 13.81
C GLY A 45 1.83 -12.56 13.50
N GLU A 46 1.47 -13.35 14.53
CA GLU A 46 0.72 -14.61 14.36
C GLU A 46 -0.66 -14.42 13.69
N ASP A 47 -1.30 -13.26 13.92
CA ASP A 47 -2.61 -12.92 13.34
C ASP A 47 -2.51 -12.13 12.01
N GLU A 48 -1.30 -11.84 11.53
CA GLU A 48 -1.09 -11.07 10.31
C GLU A 48 -0.96 -11.99 9.09
N SER A 49 -1.58 -11.58 7.98
CA SER A 49 -1.36 -12.20 6.67
C SER A 49 -0.35 -11.39 5.85
N VAL A 50 0.33 -12.04 4.89
CA VAL A 50 1.20 -11.34 3.91
C VAL A 50 0.44 -10.17 3.26
N GLU A 51 -0.83 -10.39 2.88
CA GLU A 51 -1.66 -9.35 2.28
C GLU A 51 -1.92 -8.18 3.25
N SER A 52 -2.19 -8.45 4.53
CA SER A 52 -2.43 -7.40 5.53
C SER A 52 -1.19 -6.53 5.77
N VAL A 53 -0.01 -7.15 5.89
CA VAL A 53 1.27 -6.43 6.04
C VAL A 53 1.58 -5.61 4.80
N LEU A 54 1.40 -6.22 3.61
CA LEU A 54 1.60 -5.52 2.35
C LEU A 54 0.69 -4.31 2.23
N CYS A 55 -0.60 -4.47 2.55
CA CYS A 55 -1.57 -3.38 2.48
C CYS A 55 -1.27 -2.25 3.46
N GLY A 56 -0.55 -2.52 4.54
CA GLY A 56 -0.14 -1.55 5.55
C GLY A 56 1.07 -0.68 5.19
N HIS A 57 1.80 -0.97 4.11
CA HIS A 57 2.99 -0.17 3.74
C HIS A 57 2.63 1.27 3.36
N SER A 58 3.30 2.24 3.98
CA SER A 58 3.05 3.67 3.73
C SER A 58 3.25 4.07 2.27
N GLU A 59 4.16 3.44 1.53
CA GLU A 59 4.33 3.71 0.10
C GLU A 59 3.13 3.26 -0.73
N ARG A 60 2.54 2.10 -0.39
CA ARG A 60 1.35 1.61 -1.09
C ARG A 60 0.14 2.46 -0.77
N LEU A 61 0.01 2.92 0.48
CA LEU A 61 -1.02 3.89 0.89
C LEU A 61 -0.87 5.21 0.12
N ALA A 62 0.35 5.74 0.00
CA ALA A 62 0.62 6.96 -0.77
C ALA A 62 0.29 6.80 -2.26
N MET A 63 0.63 5.65 -2.84
CA MET A 63 0.32 5.33 -4.24
C MET A 63 -1.19 5.19 -4.47
N ALA A 64 -1.89 4.44 -3.61
CA ALA A 64 -3.33 4.28 -3.64
C ALA A 64 -4.06 5.61 -3.51
N TRP A 65 -3.65 6.45 -2.55
CA TRP A 65 -4.21 7.79 -2.40
C TRP A 65 -4.09 8.60 -3.68
N ASN A 66 -2.96 8.52 -4.38
CA ASN A 66 -2.84 9.23 -5.64
C ASN A 66 -3.86 8.75 -6.68
N PHE A 67 -4.09 7.43 -6.82
CA PHE A 67 -5.12 6.93 -7.74
C PHE A 67 -6.54 7.35 -7.33
N VAL A 68 -6.83 7.34 -6.03
CA VAL A 68 -8.12 7.73 -5.46
C VAL A 68 -8.39 9.24 -5.60
N ALA A 69 -7.37 10.07 -5.41
CA ALA A 69 -7.49 11.54 -5.45
C ALA A 69 -7.28 12.13 -6.85
N ASN A 70 -6.49 11.45 -7.70
CA ASN A 70 -6.09 11.95 -9.00
C ASN A 70 -5.89 10.81 -10.02
N PRO A 71 -6.98 10.21 -10.52
CA PRO A 71 -6.92 9.06 -11.44
C PRO A 71 -6.29 9.37 -12.80
N HIS A 72 -6.16 10.65 -13.17
CA HIS A 72 -5.55 11.10 -14.43
C HIS A 72 -4.09 11.56 -14.28
N ALA A 73 -3.50 11.39 -13.09
CA ALA A 73 -2.11 11.76 -12.85
C ALA A 73 -1.16 10.98 -13.77
N LYS A 74 -0.41 11.69 -14.62
CA LYS A 74 0.60 11.08 -15.51
C LYS A 74 1.89 10.71 -14.79
N ARG A 75 2.14 11.32 -13.62
CA ARG A 75 3.36 11.11 -12.84
C ARG A 75 3.07 11.34 -11.36
N ILE A 76 3.65 10.49 -10.54
CA ILE A 76 3.65 10.62 -9.08
C ILE A 76 5.07 10.64 -8.56
N GLN A 77 5.28 11.26 -7.41
CA GLN A 77 6.55 11.22 -6.69
C GLN A 77 6.27 10.78 -5.27
N ILE A 78 6.88 9.67 -4.88
CA ILE A 78 6.80 9.10 -3.53
C ILE A 78 8.20 9.18 -2.93
N THR A 79 8.31 9.76 -1.73
CA THR A 79 9.56 9.84 -0.97
C THR A 79 9.36 9.12 0.35
N LYS A 80 10.21 8.13 0.64
CA LYS A 80 10.23 7.47 1.95
C LYS A 80 11.38 7.99 2.78
N ASN A 81 11.09 8.36 4.01
CA ASN A 81 12.11 8.70 4.99
C ASN A 81 12.51 7.42 5.73
N LEU A 82 13.63 6.79 5.32
CA LEU A 82 14.14 5.53 5.88
C LEU A 82 15.07 5.73 7.09
N ARG A 83 14.92 6.85 7.82
CA ARG A 83 15.76 7.17 8.97
C ARG A 83 15.24 6.57 10.26
#